data_AF-A0A2V7EYR7-F1
#
_entry.id   AF-A0A2V7EYR7-F1
#
_cell.length_a   1.000
_cell.length_b   1.000
_cell.length_c   1.000
_cell.angle_alpha   90.00
_cell.angle_beta   90.00
_cell.angle_gamma   90.00
#
_symmetry.space_group_name_H-M   'P 1'
#
loop_
_entity.id
_entity.type
_entity.pdbx_description
1 polymer ?
#
loop_
_entity_poly.entity_id
_entity_poly.type
_entity_poly.pdbx_seq_one_letter_code
_entity_poly.pdbx_strand_id
1 'polypeptide(L)'
;MGAPGPHRRRWVLRHVLRARLGGPAAAGRRHRRGARHQGLHRQAQRAVSHRQRDRLRRQQHARRRLRDQESEREVELRLRPVSPVLDAAPTVRVRVRLFARYREATGRDRIELDLPEGGTVESAWSAVAERHPELARYRPFTLFAVGNEYVAAEHRLRPDDELCLFPPVSGGAGGDTYRVVTAPLSPDAIAATIEEPGAGGIVIFSGVVRHETGGRPVKFLEYEAHAPMAEAKMREIGEGIRGRWPGVKRVAMLHRVGRLEIGESSVLIAVSAAHRHEAFEACKHAIDTLKRTVPVWKKEHFEDGEVWVGLQGG
;
A
#
# COMPACT_ATOMS: atom_id res chain seq x y z
N MET A 1 -35.30 42.44 23.86
CA MET A 1 -35.07 41.78 25.16
C MET A 1 -34.38 40.44 24.90
N GLY A 2 -33.36 40.10 25.70
CA GLY A 2 -32.51 38.91 25.49
C GLY A 2 -31.07 39.21 25.89
N ALA A 3 -30.72 38.90 27.15
CA ALA A 3 -29.46 39.28 27.80
C ALA A 3 -28.33 38.23 27.62
N PRO A 4 -27.05 38.54 27.92
CA PRO A 4 -25.90 37.89 27.25
C PRO A 4 -24.99 36.99 28.11
N GLY A 5 -24.24 36.11 27.42
CA GLY A 5 -22.92 35.58 27.80
C GLY A 5 -22.85 34.49 28.90
N PRO A 6 -21.62 34.01 29.29
CA PRO A 6 -20.30 34.33 28.71
C PRO A 6 -19.37 33.11 28.44
N HIS A 7 -18.13 33.44 28.12
CA HIS A 7 -17.01 32.59 27.64
C HIS A 7 -16.23 31.76 28.70
N ARG A 8 -15.40 30.85 28.16
CA ARG A 8 -14.06 30.35 28.62
C ARG A 8 -13.98 29.12 29.54
N ARG A 9 -13.32 28.09 28.98
CA ARG A 9 -12.74 26.94 29.68
C ARG A 9 -11.33 27.27 30.19
N ARG A 10 -10.97 26.80 31.39
CA ARG A 10 -9.58 26.55 31.84
C ARG A 10 -9.58 25.79 33.16
N TRP A 11 -8.91 24.65 33.22
CA TRP A 11 -8.27 24.14 34.44
C TRP A 11 -7.03 23.34 34.06
N VAL A 12 -5.92 23.62 34.76
CA VAL A 12 -4.62 22.95 34.65
C VAL A 12 -4.28 22.52 36.08
N LEU A 13 -3.88 21.25 36.27
CA LEU A 13 -3.39 20.79 37.58
C LEU A 13 -1.87 20.65 37.59
N ARG A 14 -1.25 21.14 38.66
CA ARG A 14 0.18 20.95 38.98
C ARG A 14 0.36 20.39 40.40
N HIS A 15 1.49 19.71 40.54
CA HIS A 15 1.94 18.79 41.59
C HIS A 15 2.20 19.32 43.02
N VAL A 16 2.12 18.38 43.98
CA VAL A 16 3.05 18.11 45.13
C VAL A 16 3.02 18.96 46.41
N LEU A 17 2.98 18.27 47.57
CA LEU A 17 3.87 18.56 48.72
C LEU A 17 4.08 17.35 49.68
N ARG A 18 5.15 17.44 50.48
CA ARG A 18 5.76 16.41 51.36
C ARG A 18 5.22 16.43 52.80
N ALA A 19 5.51 15.36 53.56
CA ALA A 19 5.60 15.39 55.03
C ALA A 19 6.93 14.80 55.55
N ARG A 20 7.39 15.25 56.73
CA ARG A 20 8.62 14.84 57.47
C ARG A 20 8.21 14.30 58.86
N LEU A 21 8.99 13.39 59.46
CA LEU A 21 9.14 13.21 60.93
C LEU A 21 10.53 12.63 61.29
N GLY A 22 10.96 12.72 62.56
CA GLY A 22 12.25 12.25 63.10
C GLY A 22 12.15 11.58 64.48
N GLY A 23 13.25 10.99 64.99
CA GLY A 23 13.35 10.12 66.20
C GLY A 23 13.46 10.86 67.57
N PRO A 24 14.18 10.36 68.62
CA PRO A 24 15.26 9.33 68.66
C PRO A 24 15.34 8.38 69.92
N ALA A 25 16.46 7.60 70.05
CA ALA A 25 17.03 6.93 71.26
C ALA A 25 16.36 5.64 71.84
N ALA A 26 17.00 4.73 72.63
CA ALA A 26 18.43 4.33 72.87
C ALA A 26 18.53 2.91 73.55
N ALA A 27 19.68 2.50 74.17
CA ALA A 27 20.03 1.08 74.49
C ALA A 27 20.97 0.80 75.73
N GLY A 28 21.17 -0.49 76.15
CA GLY A 28 22.23 -0.87 77.14
C GLY A 28 22.57 -2.37 77.46
N ARG A 29 23.88 -2.73 77.37
CA ARG A 29 24.71 -3.63 78.28
C ARG A 29 24.38 -5.16 78.29
N ARG A 30 25.13 -6.17 78.86
CA ARG A 30 26.57 -6.54 79.16
C ARG A 30 26.64 -8.08 79.52
N HIS A 31 27.74 -8.75 79.95
CA HIS A 31 28.95 -9.22 79.20
C HIS A 31 29.82 -10.27 80.01
N ARG A 32 30.33 -11.37 79.37
CA ARG A 32 31.45 -12.34 79.74
C ARG A 32 31.30 -13.57 80.67
N ARG A 33 31.77 -14.73 80.13
CA ARG A 33 32.76 -15.75 80.63
C ARG A 33 33.01 -16.74 79.46
N GLY A 34 34.03 -17.62 79.36
CA GLY A 34 35.27 -17.94 80.10
C GLY A 34 36.09 -19.00 79.30
N ALA A 35 37.35 -19.35 79.66
CA ALA A 35 38.18 -20.28 78.84
C ALA A 35 39.19 -21.17 79.62
N ARG A 36 39.09 -22.51 79.51
CA ARG A 36 40.08 -23.50 80.03
C ARG A 36 40.22 -24.82 79.23
N HIS A 37 39.79 -24.89 77.97
CA HIS A 37 39.82 -26.13 77.13
C HIS A 37 40.92 -26.16 76.04
N GLN A 38 42.02 -25.42 76.21
CA GLN A 38 42.92 -25.05 75.09
C GLN A 38 43.91 -26.13 74.59
N GLY A 39 44.13 -27.22 75.33
CA GLY A 39 45.09 -28.29 74.96
C GLY A 39 44.61 -29.19 73.83
N LEU A 40 43.54 -29.96 74.06
CA LEU A 40 43.01 -30.95 73.11
C LEU A 40 42.40 -30.31 71.84
N HIS A 41 42.02 -29.03 71.90
CA HIS A 41 41.40 -28.34 70.77
C HIS A 41 42.32 -28.21 69.55
N ARG A 42 43.63 -28.01 69.72
CA ARG A 42 44.55 -27.66 68.62
C ARG A 42 44.76 -28.80 67.62
N GLN A 43 44.69 -30.05 68.05
CA GLN A 43 44.94 -31.21 67.18
C GLN A 43 43.68 -31.57 66.38
N ALA A 44 42.50 -31.54 67.01
CA ALA A 44 41.21 -31.70 66.32
C ALA A 44 40.93 -30.57 65.31
N GLN A 45 41.25 -29.32 65.66
CA GLN A 45 41.09 -28.17 64.75
C GLN A 45 41.90 -28.32 63.45
N ARG A 46 43.11 -28.90 63.50
CA ARG A 46 43.93 -29.12 62.29
C ARG A 46 43.27 -30.12 61.33
N ALA A 47 42.82 -31.27 61.83
CA ALA A 47 42.17 -32.30 61.01
C ALA A 47 40.82 -31.82 60.41
N VAL A 48 40.01 -31.11 61.20
CA VAL A 48 38.76 -30.51 60.72
C VAL A 48 39.03 -29.46 59.63
N SER A 49 40.07 -28.64 59.78
CA SER A 49 40.45 -27.64 58.78
C SER A 49 40.94 -28.23 57.44
N HIS A 50 41.47 -29.46 57.42
CA HIS A 50 41.87 -30.13 56.17
C HIS A 50 40.63 -30.65 55.44
N ARG A 51 39.75 -31.38 56.15
CA ARG A 51 38.50 -31.90 55.58
C ARG A 51 37.56 -30.77 55.10
N GLN A 52 37.50 -29.64 55.81
CA GLN A 52 36.76 -28.45 55.34
C GLN A 52 37.40 -27.84 54.08
N ARG A 53 38.74 -27.72 54.01
CA ARG A 53 39.42 -27.21 52.82
C ARG A 53 39.24 -28.11 51.60
N ASP A 54 39.27 -29.43 51.77
CA ASP A 54 38.99 -30.37 50.68
C ASP A 54 37.53 -30.31 50.21
N ARG A 55 36.58 -30.19 51.15
CA ARG A 55 35.15 -30.03 50.80
C ARG A 55 34.89 -28.74 50.02
N LEU A 56 35.53 -27.64 50.43
CA LEU A 56 35.46 -26.35 49.73
C LEU A 56 36.12 -26.40 48.35
N ARG A 57 37.31 -27.03 48.21
CA ARG A 57 37.96 -27.25 46.90
C ARG A 57 37.10 -28.09 45.96
N ARG A 58 36.47 -29.16 46.44
CA ARG A 58 35.53 -29.97 45.64
C ARG A 58 34.29 -29.18 45.22
N GLN A 59 33.70 -28.38 46.12
CA GLN A 59 32.58 -27.50 45.78
C GLN A 59 32.96 -26.40 44.77
N GLN A 60 34.16 -25.83 44.87
CA GLN A 60 34.66 -24.85 43.90
C GLN A 60 34.91 -25.48 42.53
N HIS A 61 35.54 -26.66 42.45
CA HIS A 61 35.72 -27.38 41.19
C HIS A 61 34.38 -27.81 40.56
N ALA A 62 33.39 -28.25 41.35
CA ALA A 62 32.06 -28.58 40.86
C ALA A 62 31.35 -27.34 40.29
N ARG A 63 31.41 -26.20 41.01
CA ARG A 63 30.86 -24.91 40.52
C ARG A 63 31.57 -24.38 39.29
N ARG A 64 32.88 -24.61 39.15
CA ARG A 64 33.63 -24.22 37.95
C ARG A 64 33.21 -25.10 36.76
N ARG A 65 33.18 -26.42 36.91
CA ARG A 65 32.66 -27.34 35.87
C ARG A 65 31.23 -27.02 35.44
N LEU A 66 30.34 -26.64 36.37
CA LEU A 66 28.98 -26.23 36.02
C LEU A 66 28.95 -24.92 35.22
N ARG A 67 29.76 -23.91 35.58
CA ARG A 67 29.90 -22.69 34.77
C ARG A 67 30.55 -22.94 33.42
N ASP A 68 31.57 -23.80 33.40
CA ASP A 68 32.26 -24.18 32.17
C ASP A 68 31.24 -24.90 31.25
N GLN A 69 30.41 -25.82 31.76
CA GLN A 69 29.32 -26.47 31.01
C GLN A 69 28.14 -25.54 30.66
N GLU A 70 27.79 -24.58 31.50
CA GLU A 70 26.78 -23.55 31.18
C GLU A 70 27.29 -22.62 30.07
N SER A 71 28.55 -22.21 30.11
CA SER A 71 29.13 -21.35 29.07
C SER A 71 29.46 -22.11 27.78
N GLU A 72 29.84 -23.40 27.84
CA GLU A 72 29.88 -24.28 26.66
C GLU A 72 28.48 -24.42 26.05
N ARG A 73 27.43 -24.65 26.85
CA ARG A 73 26.04 -24.68 26.34
C ARG A 73 25.56 -23.34 25.82
N GLU A 74 25.96 -22.23 26.43
CA GLU A 74 25.60 -20.87 26.00
C GLU A 74 26.33 -20.50 24.68
N VAL A 75 27.57 -20.96 24.51
CA VAL A 75 28.33 -20.85 23.26
C VAL A 75 27.76 -21.78 22.19
N GLU A 76 27.38 -23.02 22.53
CA GLU A 76 26.72 -23.96 21.61
C GLU A 76 25.34 -23.43 21.17
N LEU A 77 24.55 -22.81 22.07
CA LEU A 77 23.30 -22.13 21.70
C LEU A 77 23.54 -20.94 20.75
N ARG A 78 24.64 -20.19 20.95
CA ARG A 78 25.01 -19.02 20.12
C ARG A 78 25.66 -19.39 18.79
N LEU A 79 26.24 -20.59 18.67
CA LEU A 79 26.94 -21.07 17.48
C LEU A 79 26.18 -22.15 16.70
N ARG A 80 24.93 -22.46 17.08
CA ARG A 80 24.01 -23.11 16.13
C ARG A 80 23.91 -22.20 14.90
N PRO A 81 24.14 -22.73 13.69
CA PRO A 81 23.85 -21.96 12.49
C PRO A 81 22.34 -21.72 12.46
N VAL A 82 21.94 -20.49 12.75
CA VAL A 82 20.65 -19.97 12.34
C VAL A 82 20.73 -19.84 10.83
N SER A 83 20.52 -20.96 10.13
CA SER A 83 20.09 -20.90 8.74
C SER A 83 18.91 -19.93 8.72
N PRO A 84 18.92 -18.89 7.88
CA PRO A 84 17.72 -18.14 7.61
C PRO A 84 16.81 -19.06 6.78
N VAL A 85 16.13 -19.98 7.47
CA VAL A 85 14.71 -20.13 7.22
C VAL A 85 14.16 -18.74 7.50
N LEU A 86 14.08 -17.94 6.45
CA LEU A 86 13.11 -16.85 6.41
C LEU A 86 11.80 -17.54 6.78
N ASP A 87 11.28 -17.28 7.97
CA ASP A 87 9.88 -17.58 8.27
C ASP A 87 9.10 -16.84 7.19
N ALA A 88 8.69 -17.59 6.16
CA ALA A 88 7.99 -17.03 5.03
C ALA A 88 6.75 -16.36 5.60
N ALA A 89 6.70 -15.02 5.49
CA ALA A 89 5.59 -14.24 6.03
C ALA A 89 4.30 -14.91 5.58
N PRO A 90 3.39 -15.25 6.52
CA PRO A 90 2.33 -16.24 6.29
C PRO A 90 1.66 -15.98 4.95
N THR A 91 1.68 -16.98 4.06
CA THR A 91 1.19 -16.79 2.70
C THR A 91 -0.22 -17.33 2.54
N VAL A 92 -1.03 -16.59 1.80
CA VAL A 92 -2.35 -16.97 1.33
C VAL A 92 -2.21 -17.43 -0.11
N ARG A 93 -2.52 -18.71 -0.37
CA ARG A 93 -2.57 -19.24 -1.73
C ARG A 93 -3.90 -18.88 -2.38
N VAL A 94 -3.83 -18.25 -3.54
CA VAL A 94 -5.00 -17.92 -4.38
C VAL A 94 -4.83 -18.47 -5.79
N ARG A 95 -5.95 -18.85 -6.39
CA ARG A 95 -6.02 -19.33 -7.76
C ARG A 95 -6.51 -18.20 -8.65
N VAL A 96 -5.65 -17.70 -9.53
CA VAL A 96 -5.99 -16.64 -10.45
C VAL A 96 -6.40 -17.24 -11.78
N ARG A 97 -7.62 -16.96 -12.24
CA ARG A 97 -8.17 -17.46 -13.50
C ARG A 97 -8.15 -16.37 -14.57
N LEU A 98 -7.59 -16.72 -15.72
CA LEU A 98 -7.34 -15.81 -16.85
C LEU A 98 -8.29 -16.10 -18.01
N PHE A 99 -8.76 -15.03 -18.65
CA PHE A 99 -9.74 -15.09 -19.74
C PHE A 99 -9.22 -14.37 -20.99
N ALA A 100 -9.75 -14.75 -22.17
CA ALA A 100 -9.46 -14.18 -23.49
C ALA A 100 -7.99 -13.74 -23.68
N ARG A 101 -7.74 -12.44 -23.95
CA ARG A 101 -6.38 -11.91 -24.18
C ARG A 101 -5.38 -12.15 -23.04
N TYR A 102 -5.82 -12.31 -21.79
CA TYR A 102 -4.90 -12.63 -20.70
C TYR A 102 -4.43 -14.08 -20.78
N ARG A 103 -5.31 -15.02 -21.16
CA ARG A 103 -4.95 -16.42 -21.41
C ARG A 103 -4.08 -16.55 -22.66
N GLU A 104 -4.35 -15.78 -23.71
CA GLU A 104 -3.55 -15.75 -24.94
C GLU A 104 -2.13 -15.22 -24.68
N ALA A 105 -2.01 -14.10 -23.97
CA ALA A 105 -0.72 -13.48 -23.67
C ALA A 105 0.17 -14.35 -22.75
N THR A 106 -0.42 -14.97 -21.73
CA THR A 106 0.32 -15.79 -20.75
C THR A 106 0.50 -17.26 -21.14
N GLY A 107 -0.25 -17.73 -22.15
CA GLY A 107 -0.34 -19.15 -22.50
C GLY A 107 -1.03 -20.03 -21.45
N ARG A 108 -1.69 -19.45 -20.43
CA ARG A 108 -2.23 -20.16 -19.26
C ARG A 108 -3.66 -19.71 -18.95
N ASP A 109 -4.55 -20.63 -18.61
CA ASP A 109 -5.90 -20.32 -18.13
C ASP A 109 -5.97 -20.08 -16.61
N ARG A 110 -4.97 -20.58 -15.86
CA ARG A 110 -4.81 -20.35 -14.42
C ARG A 110 -3.36 -20.10 -14.01
N ILE A 111 -3.18 -19.28 -12.97
CA ILE A 111 -1.92 -19.02 -12.28
C ILE A 111 -2.15 -19.19 -10.77
N GLU A 112 -1.26 -19.88 -10.08
CA GLU A 112 -1.25 -19.92 -8.61
C GLU A 112 -0.30 -18.84 -8.06
N LEU A 113 -0.79 -18.07 -7.08
CA LEU A 113 -0.01 -17.08 -6.35
C LEU A 113 0.01 -17.43 -4.87
N ASP A 114 1.18 -17.38 -4.25
CA ASP A 114 1.33 -17.25 -2.81
C ASP A 114 1.51 -15.76 -2.51
N LEU A 115 0.51 -15.12 -1.88
CA LEU A 115 0.52 -13.71 -1.50
C LEU A 115 0.75 -13.56 0.00
N PRO A 116 1.29 -12.44 0.51
CA PRO A 116 1.35 -12.20 1.96
C PRO A 116 -0.05 -12.21 2.61
N GLU A 117 -0.13 -12.56 3.90
CA GLU A 117 -1.38 -12.59 4.66
C GLU A 117 -2.10 -11.23 4.63
N GLY A 118 -3.39 -11.26 4.29
CA GLY A 118 -4.19 -10.06 4.06
C GLY A 118 -4.01 -9.42 2.68
N GLY A 119 -3.32 -10.09 1.75
CA GLY A 119 -3.15 -9.68 0.35
C GLY A 119 -4.47 -9.30 -0.33
N THR A 120 -4.43 -8.23 -1.11
CA THR A 120 -5.58 -7.72 -1.87
C THR A 120 -5.59 -8.20 -3.32
N VAL A 121 -6.72 -8.02 -3.98
CA VAL A 121 -6.86 -8.13 -5.45
C VAL A 121 -5.78 -7.32 -6.19
N GLU A 122 -5.43 -6.12 -5.73
CA GLU A 122 -4.34 -5.33 -6.33
C GLU A 122 -2.97 -6.01 -6.18
N SER A 123 -2.68 -6.58 -4.99
CA SER A 123 -1.42 -7.31 -4.80
C SER A 123 -1.36 -8.59 -5.64
N ALA A 124 -2.50 -9.26 -5.83
CA ALA A 124 -2.62 -10.41 -6.73
C ALA A 124 -2.38 -10.00 -8.18
N TRP A 125 -3.01 -8.91 -8.63
CA TRP A 125 -2.75 -8.35 -9.96
C TRP A 125 -1.27 -7.99 -10.13
N SER A 126 -0.67 -7.30 -9.16
CA SER A 126 0.73 -6.88 -9.21
C SER A 126 1.66 -8.09 -9.37
N ALA A 127 1.42 -9.17 -8.62
CA ALA A 127 2.17 -10.41 -8.73
C ALA A 127 1.93 -11.16 -10.06
N VAL A 128 0.74 -11.04 -10.69
CA VAL A 128 0.52 -11.50 -12.07
C VAL A 128 1.31 -10.65 -13.06
N ALA A 129 1.20 -9.32 -12.97
CA ALA A 129 1.84 -8.37 -13.89
C ALA A 129 3.37 -8.37 -13.79
N GLU A 130 3.95 -8.69 -12.63
CA GLU A 130 5.38 -8.90 -12.46
C GLU A 130 5.87 -10.18 -13.16
N ARG A 131 5.09 -11.27 -13.08
CA ARG A 131 5.36 -12.53 -13.81
C ARG A 131 5.06 -12.43 -15.31
N HIS A 132 4.16 -11.52 -15.68
CA HIS A 132 3.62 -11.32 -17.03
C HIS A 132 3.54 -9.81 -17.37
N PRO A 133 4.69 -9.14 -17.65
CA PRO A 133 4.75 -7.70 -17.90
C PRO A 133 3.85 -7.22 -19.05
N GLU A 134 3.58 -8.09 -20.03
CA GLU A 134 2.67 -7.87 -21.15
C GLU A 134 1.21 -7.62 -20.73
N LEU A 135 0.83 -8.04 -19.51
CA LEU A 135 -0.48 -7.79 -18.92
C LEU A 135 -0.57 -6.45 -18.19
N ALA A 136 0.53 -5.91 -17.68
CA ALA A 136 0.55 -4.73 -16.80
C ALA A 136 -0.24 -3.55 -17.38
N ARG A 137 -0.11 -3.32 -18.69
CA ARG A 137 -0.85 -2.29 -19.44
C ARG A 137 -2.37 -2.37 -19.26
N TYR A 138 -2.95 -3.57 -19.15
CA TYR A 138 -4.41 -3.74 -19.07
C TYR A 138 -5.01 -3.39 -17.71
N ARG A 139 -4.20 -3.16 -16.67
CA ARG A 139 -4.66 -2.90 -15.29
C ARG A 139 -5.81 -1.89 -15.18
N PRO A 140 -5.83 -0.73 -15.88
CA PRO A 140 -6.93 0.24 -15.73
C PRO A 140 -8.29 -0.27 -16.22
N PHE A 141 -8.32 -1.40 -16.93
CA PHE A 141 -9.49 -1.96 -17.61
C PHE A 141 -9.84 -3.37 -17.10
N THR A 142 -8.96 -3.97 -16.29
CA THR A 142 -9.22 -5.26 -15.66
C THR A 142 -10.40 -5.15 -14.71
N LEU A 143 -11.41 -6.01 -14.92
CA LEU A 143 -12.44 -6.25 -13.90
C LEU A 143 -12.04 -7.47 -13.09
N PHE A 144 -12.26 -7.39 -11.79
CA PHE A 144 -11.92 -8.42 -10.82
C PHE A 144 -13.19 -9.05 -10.26
N ALA A 145 -13.21 -10.37 -10.12
CA ALA A 145 -14.23 -11.06 -9.34
C ALA A 145 -13.62 -12.13 -8.45
N VAL A 146 -14.23 -12.39 -7.29
CA VAL A 146 -13.88 -13.51 -6.42
C VAL A 146 -15.05 -14.49 -6.46
N GLY A 147 -14.80 -15.70 -6.95
CA GLY A 147 -15.87 -16.64 -7.32
C GLY A 147 -16.78 -16.02 -8.39
N ASN A 148 -18.00 -15.66 -8.00
CA ASN A 148 -19.04 -15.13 -8.88
C ASN A 148 -19.40 -13.64 -8.62
N GLU A 149 -18.75 -12.96 -7.68
CA GLU A 149 -19.02 -11.54 -7.35
C GLU A 149 -17.89 -10.62 -7.85
N TYR A 150 -18.25 -9.52 -8.54
CA TYR A 150 -17.31 -8.46 -8.88
C TYR A 150 -16.85 -7.72 -7.62
N VAL A 151 -15.54 -7.44 -7.53
CA VAL A 151 -14.91 -6.82 -6.36
C VAL A 151 -13.99 -5.65 -6.76
N ALA A 152 -13.78 -4.73 -5.83
CA ALA A 152 -12.81 -3.66 -5.97
C ALA A 152 -11.36 -4.17 -5.77
N ALA A 153 -10.37 -3.38 -6.19
CA ALA A 153 -8.96 -3.78 -6.12
C ALA A 153 -8.42 -3.88 -4.68
N GLU A 154 -9.07 -3.21 -3.75
CA GLU A 154 -8.78 -3.18 -2.32
C GLU A 154 -9.37 -4.38 -1.56
N HIS A 155 -10.18 -5.22 -2.24
CA HIS A 155 -10.77 -6.42 -1.65
C HIS A 155 -9.68 -7.39 -1.19
N ARG A 156 -9.77 -7.85 0.07
CA ARG A 156 -8.83 -8.81 0.66
C ARG A 156 -9.20 -10.23 0.26
N LEU A 157 -8.22 -10.94 -0.29
CA LEU A 157 -8.37 -12.34 -0.68
C LEU A 157 -8.19 -13.25 0.53
N ARG A 158 -8.85 -14.40 0.48
CA ARG A 158 -8.80 -15.48 1.48
C ARG A 158 -8.09 -16.71 0.88
N PRO A 159 -7.63 -17.65 1.72
CA PRO A 159 -7.12 -18.92 1.24
C PRO A 159 -8.14 -19.63 0.34
N ASP A 160 -7.64 -20.22 -0.74
CA ASP A 160 -8.40 -20.97 -1.75
C ASP A 160 -9.37 -20.16 -2.63
N ASP A 161 -9.46 -18.84 -2.49
CA ASP A 161 -10.25 -17.98 -3.39
C ASP A 161 -9.85 -18.19 -4.88
N GLU A 162 -10.85 -18.27 -5.76
CA GLU A 162 -10.65 -18.16 -7.22
C GLU A 162 -10.87 -16.69 -7.64
N LEU A 163 -9.77 -15.97 -7.86
CA LEU A 163 -9.76 -14.61 -8.41
C LEU A 163 -9.84 -14.67 -9.93
N CYS A 164 -10.94 -14.20 -10.51
CA CYS A 164 -11.07 -14.03 -11.95
C CYS A 164 -10.52 -12.67 -12.39
N LEU A 165 -9.56 -12.67 -13.32
CA LEU A 165 -9.08 -11.48 -14.02
C LEU A 165 -9.75 -11.40 -15.39
N PHE A 166 -10.75 -10.55 -15.51
CA PHE A 166 -11.43 -10.32 -16.78
C PHE A 166 -10.70 -9.23 -17.57
N PRO A 167 -10.22 -9.51 -18.80
CA PRO A 167 -9.89 -8.46 -19.75
C PRO A 167 -11.17 -7.70 -20.14
N PRO A 168 -11.07 -6.57 -20.85
CA PRO A 168 -12.20 -6.03 -21.59
C PRO A 168 -12.86 -7.15 -22.42
N VAL A 169 -14.07 -7.56 -22.04
CA VAL A 169 -14.74 -8.74 -22.59
C VAL A 169 -15.48 -8.41 -23.87
N SER A 170 -15.12 -9.09 -24.96
CA SER A 170 -15.68 -8.90 -26.31
C SER A 170 -17.16 -9.30 -26.48
N GLY A 171 -17.82 -9.80 -25.44
CA GLY A 171 -19.19 -10.36 -25.52
C GLY A 171 -20.12 -10.07 -24.34
N GLY A 172 -19.78 -9.13 -23.44
CA GLY A 172 -20.63 -8.81 -22.27
C GLY A 172 -20.53 -7.38 -21.75
N ALA A 173 -19.44 -6.68 -22.04
CA ALA A 173 -19.24 -5.26 -21.76
C ALA A 173 -18.47 -4.58 -22.92
N GLY A 174 -18.58 -5.13 -24.13
CA GLY A 174 -18.00 -4.59 -25.36
C GLY A 174 -18.74 -3.35 -25.83
N GLY A 175 -18.66 -2.29 -25.04
CA GLY A 175 -19.19 -0.96 -25.29
C GLY A 175 -18.11 0.10 -25.05
N ASP A 176 -18.50 1.35 -25.20
CA ASP A 176 -17.59 2.48 -25.01
C ASP A 176 -17.17 2.61 -23.53
N THR A 177 -15.91 3.00 -23.29
CA THR A 177 -15.32 3.04 -21.95
C THR A 177 -15.18 4.46 -21.44
N TYR A 178 -15.86 4.81 -20.34
CA TYR A 178 -15.77 6.12 -19.70
C TYR A 178 -15.43 5.94 -18.22
N ARG A 179 -14.28 6.44 -17.76
CA ARG A 179 -13.82 6.31 -16.36
C ARG A 179 -13.05 7.53 -15.84
N VAL A 180 -13.20 7.79 -14.55
CA VAL A 180 -12.25 8.57 -13.76
C VAL A 180 -11.38 7.60 -12.95
N VAL A 181 -10.05 7.77 -13.01
CA VAL A 181 -9.08 6.85 -12.39
C VAL A 181 -7.97 7.60 -11.65
N THR A 182 -7.29 6.95 -10.72
CA THR A 182 -6.11 7.51 -10.02
C THR A 182 -4.78 7.02 -10.63
N ALA A 183 -4.79 5.83 -11.23
CA ALA A 183 -3.62 5.20 -11.83
C ALA A 183 -3.14 5.93 -13.10
N PRO A 184 -1.84 5.83 -13.46
CA PRO A 184 -1.30 6.33 -14.72
C PRO A 184 -2.05 5.78 -15.94
N LEU A 185 -2.24 6.64 -16.95
CA LEU A 185 -2.94 6.30 -18.20
C LEU A 185 -1.96 5.73 -19.23
N SER A 186 -2.35 4.67 -19.95
CA SER A 186 -1.54 4.03 -21.00
C SER A 186 -2.24 4.14 -22.37
N PRO A 187 -1.61 4.76 -23.39
CA PRO A 187 -2.13 4.82 -24.76
C PRO A 187 -2.38 3.43 -25.38
N ASP A 188 -1.45 2.49 -25.23
CA ASP A 188 -1.59 1.13 -25.77
C ASP A 188 -2.76 0.38 -25.14
N ALA A 189 -2.99 0.61 -23.84
CA ALA A 189 -4.03 -0.07 -23.12
C ALA A 189 -5.44 0.47 -23.44
N ILE A 190 -5.59 1.80 -23.57
CA ILE A 190 -6.86 2.37 -24.05
C ILE A 190 -7.12 1.98 -25.51
N ALA A 191 -6.08 1.92 -26.36
CA ALA A 191 -6.20 1.44 -27.74
C ALA A 191 -6.82 0.03 -27.78
N ALA A 192 -6.32 -0.87 -26.93
CA ALA A 192 -6.82 -2.24 -26.87
C ALA A 192 -8.27 -2.40 -26.38
N THR A 193 -8.87 -1.36 -25.79
CA THR A 193 -10.30 -1.37 -25.43
C THR A 193 -11.22 -0.96 -26.58
N ILE A 194 -10.69 -0.31 -27.60
CA ILE A 194 -11.45 0.22 -28.74
C ILE A 194 -11.17 -0.52 -30.06
N GLU A 195 -10.30 -1.53 -30.04
CA GLU A 195 -10.09 -2.45 -31.16
C GLU A 195 -11.40 -3.12 -31.56
N GLU A 196 -11.78 -2.98 -32.83
CA GLU A 196 -13.00 -3.55 -33.40
C GLU A 196 -12.68 -4.03 -34.83
N PRO A 197 -13.07 -5.24 -35.27
CA PRO A 197 -12.76 -5.75 -36.61
C PRO A 197 -13.26 -4.86 -37.76
N GLY A 198 -14.29 -4.04 -37.54
CA GLY A 198 -14.81 -3.07 -38.50
C GLY A 198 -14.14 -1.70 -38.48
N ALA A 199 -13.05 -1.49 -37.73
CA ALA A 199 -12.30 -0.24 -37.69
C ALA A 199 -11.10 -0.26 -38.65
N GLY A 200 -11.03 0.73 -39.55
CA GLY A 200 -9.89 0.96 -40.44
C GLY A 200 -8.87 1.96 -39.89
N GLY A 201 -9.12 2.52 -38.69
CA GLY A 201 -8.17 3.40 -38.01
C GLY A 201 -8.59 3.71 -36.57
N ILE A 202 -7.57 4.02 -35.76
CA ILE A 202 -7.70 4.47 -34.37
C ILE A 202 -7.01 5.83 -34.25
N VAL A 203 -7.64 6.78 -33.55
CA VAL A 203 -7.04 8.07 -33.17
C VAL A 203 -7.07 8.19 -31.66
N ILE A 204 -5.93 8.54 -31.06
CA ILE A 204 -5.78 8.76 -29.62
C ILE A 204 -5.30 10.19 -29.38
N PHE A 205 -6.04 10.92 -28.56
CA PHE A 205 -5.60 12.19 -27.98
C PHE A 205 -5.07 11.94 -26.57
N SER A 206 -3.91 12.54 -26.25
CA SER A 206 -3.35 12.57 -24.90
C SER A 206 -3.16 14.01 -24.43
N GLY A 207 -3.79 14.36 -23.30
CA GLY A 207 -3.56 15.61 -22.60
C GLY A 207 -2.43 15.43 -21.60
N VAL A 208 -1.25 15.98 -21.90
CA VAL A 208 -0.03 15.78 -21.12
C VAL A 208 0.29 17.00 -20.25
N VAL A 209 0.77 16.77 -19.02
CA VAL A 209 1.26 17.82 -18.12
C VAL A 209 2.50 18.49 -18.71
N ARG A 210 2.46 19.82 -18.88
CA ARG A 210 3.58 20.63 -19.35
C ARG A 210 4.41 21.16 -18.19
N HIS A 211 5.69 21.40 -18.44
CA HIS A 211 6.62 22.00 -17.46
C HIS A 211 6.38 23.50 -17.22
N GLU A 212 5.60 24.18 -18.06
CA GLU A 212 5.25 25.59 -17.90
C GLU A 212 3.77 25.86 -18.16
N THR A 213 3.24 26.93 -17.55
CA THR A 213 2.00 27.57 -17.96
C THR A 213 2.10 29.08 -17.75
N GLY A 214 1.80 29.87 -18.79
CA GLY A 214 1.93 31.33 -18.76
C GLY A 214 3.36 31.83 -18.52
N GLY A 215 4.38 31.08 -18.96
CA GLY A 215 5.79 31.37 -18.68
C GLY A 215 6.26 31.07 -17.24
N ARG A 216 5.40 30.50 -16.39
CA ARG A 216 5.75 30.08 -15.01
C ARG A 216 6.06 28.58 -14.96
N PRO A 217 7.18 28.16 -14.34
CA PRO A 217 7.50 26.74 -14.14
C PRO A 217 6.48 26.03 -13.24
N VAL A 218 5.84 24.99 -13.75
CA VAL A 218 4.90 24.12 -13.02
C VAL A 218 5.69 22.94 -12.46
N LYS A 219 5.50 22.64 -11.16
CA LYS A 219 6.09 21.46 -10.51
C LYS A 219 5.28 20.20 -10.82
N PHE A 220 3.98 20.27 -10.50
CA PHE A 220 3.02 19.19 -10.70
C PHE A 220 1.61 19.78 -10.80
N LEU A 221 0.66 18.95 -11.24
CA LEU A 221 -0.77 19.26 -11.23
C LEU A 221 -1.49 18.39 -10.22
N GLU A 222 -2.54 18.92 -9.62
CA GLU A 222 -3.51 18.13 -8.86
C GLU A 222 -4.88 18.25 -9.53
N TYR A 223 -5.54 17.11 -9.73
CA TYR A 223 -6.83 17.04 -10.41
C TYR A 223 -7.90 16.47 -9.49
N GLU A 224 -9.03 17.16 -9.39
CA GLU A 224 -10.21 16.73 -8.65
C GLU A 224 -11.40 16.56 -9.62
N ALA A 225 -12.31 15.64 -9.33
CA ALA A 225 -13.50 15.42 -10.14
C ALA A 225 -14.66 14.86 -9.32
N HIS A 226 -15.89 15.24 -9.65
CA HIS A 226 -17.08 14.51 -9.18
C HIS A 226 -17.25 13.26 -10.06
N ALA A 227 -16.47 12.21 -9.77
CA ALA A 227 -16.29 11.06 -10.65
C ALA A 227 -17.59 10.47 -11.27
N PRO A 228 -18.68 10.19 -10.51
CA PRO A 228 -19.91 9.66 -11.10
C PRO A 228 -20.57 10.58 -12.15
N MET A 229 -20.44 11.90 -11.98
CA MET A 229 -21.00 12.90 -12.90
C MET A 229 -20.06 13.13 -14.09
N ALA A 230 -18.75 13.10 -13.85
CA ALA A 230 -17.75 13.16 -14.92
C ALA A 230 -17.89 11.96 -15.88
N GLU A 231 -18.05 10.75 -15.34
CA GLU A 231 -18.29 9.54 -16.14
C GLU A 231 -19.64 9.58 -16.89
N ALA A 232 -20.71 10.09 -16.25
CA ALA A 232 -21.98 10.31 -16.93
C ALA A 232 -21.86 11.30 -18.10
N LYS A 233 -21.17 12.43 -17.90
CA LYS A 233 -20.96 13.44 -18.95
C LYS A 233 -20.03 12.93 -20.06
N MET A 234 -19.00 12.15 -19.75
CA MET A 234 -18.17 11.49 -20.77
C MET A 234 -18.99 10.49 -21.61
N ARG A 235 -19.91 9.75 -20.98
CA ARG A 235 -20.85 8.85 -21.67
C ARG A 235 -21.78 9.61 -22.62
N GLU A 236 -22.39 10.72 -22.18
CA GLU A 236 -23.22 11.58 -23.04
C GLU A 236 -22.46 12.09 -24.27
N ILE A 237 -21.18 12.47 -24.12
CA ILE A 237 -20.34 12.91 -25.26
C ILE A 237 -20.12 11.76 -26.24
N GLY A 238 -19.80 10.57 -25.75
CA GLY A 238 -19.56 9.41 -26.60
C GLY A 238 -20.83 8.90 -27.29
N GLU A 239 -21.98 8.89 -26.61
CA GLU A 239 -23.29 8.63 -27.22
C GLU A 239 -23.60 9.66 -28.33
N GLY A 240 -23.32 10.95 -28.10
CA GLY A 240 -23.41 12.00 -29.11
C GLY A 240 -22.48 11.77 -30.32
N ILE A 241 -21.26 11.28 -30.08
CA ILE A 241 -20.31 10.90 -31.13
C ILE A 241 -20.85 9.72 -31.95
N ARG A 242 -21.33 8.67 -31.28
CA ARG A 242 -21.92 7.47 -31.90
C ARG A 242 -23.11 7.82 -32.80
N GLY A 243 -23.93 8.81 -32.41
CA GLY A 243 -25.04 9.31 -33.20
C GLY A 243 -24.62 10.21 -34.38
N ARG A 244 -23.56 11.03 -34.21
CA ARG A 244 -23.10 12.00 -35.22
C ARG A 244 -22.18 11.40 -36.29
N TRP A 245 -21.42 10.36 -35.98
CA TRP A 245 -20.48 9.70 -36.89
C TRP A 245 -20.73 8.18 -36.95
N PRO A 246 -21.61 7.69 -37.86
CA PRO A 246 -21.96 6.27 -37.95
C PRO A 246 -20.79 5.33 -38.29
N GLY A 247 -19.70 5.85 -38.86
CA GLY A 247 -18.49 5.09 -39.14
C GLY A 247 -17.60 4.87 -37.91
N VAL A 248 -17.77 5.63 -36.83
CA VAL A 248 -17.17 5.33 -35.52
C VAL A 248 -17.62 3.94 -35.06
N LYS A 249 -16.73 3.22 -34.39
CA LYS A 249 -16.91 1.85 -33.90
C LYS A 249 -16.88 1.79 -32.38
N ARG A 250 -15.87 2.38 -31.75
CA ARG A 250 -15.74 2.48 -30.30
C ARG A 250 -15.23 3.86 -29.89
N VAL A 251 -15.62 4.31 -28.71
CA VAL A 251 -15.10 5.49 -28.02
C VAL A 251 -14.60 5.09 -26.64
N ALA A 252 -13.47 5.63 -26.21
CA ALA A 252 -13.02 5.55 -24.83
C ALA A 252 -12.52 6.91 -24.34
N MET A 253 -12.83 7.26 -23.09
CA MET A 253 -12.38 8.46 -22.39
C MET A 253 -11.98 8.12 -20.97
N LEU A 254 -10.75 8.45 -20.60
CA LEU A 254 -10.20 8.26 -19.27
C LEU A 254 -9.68 9.60 -18.77
N HIS A 255 -10.09 10.01 -17.57
CA HIS A 255 -9.48 11.14 -16.89
C HIS A 255 -8.78 10.67 -15.62
N ARG A 256 -7.51 11.03 -15.45
CA ARG A 256 -6.76 10.80 -14.22
C ARG A 256 -7.03 11.91 -13.21
N VAL A 257 -7.17 11.56 -11.94
CA VAL A 257 -7.31 12.46 -10.79
C VAL A 257 -6.21 12.19 -9.75
N GLY A 258 -6.08 13.10 -8.78
CA GLY A 258 -4.97 13.16 -7.84
C GLY A 258 -3.77 13.91 -8.44
N ARG A 259 -2.58 13.64 -7.91
CA ARG A 259 -1.33 14.28 -8.31
C ARG A 259 -0.76 13.68 -9.60
N LEU A 260 -0.33 14.57 -10.51
CA LEU A 260 0.32 14.25 -11.76
C LEU A 260 1.60 15.07 -11.95
N GLU A 261 2.70 14.39 -12.27
CA GLU A 261 4.00 14.99 -12.58
C GLU A 261 4.08 15.46 -14.04
N ILE A 262 5.10 16.26 -14.37
CA ILE A 262 5.40 16.72 -15.74
C ILE A 262 5.57 15.51 -16.67
N GLY A 263 4.96 15.57 -17.86
CA GLY A 263 5.00 14.49 -18.84
C GLY A 263 3.95 13.39 -18.63
N GLU A 264 3.23 13.36 -17.51
CA GLU A 264 2.14 12.41 -17.31
C GLU A 264 0.88 12.80 -18.09
N SER A 265 0.07 11.81 -18.50
CA SER A 265 -1.22 12.04 -19.17
C SER A 265 -2.35 12.25 -18.14
N SER A 266 -3.01 13.40 -18.19
CA SER A 266 -4.20 13.69 -17.38
C SER A 266 -5.50 13.21 -18.01
N VAL A 267 -5.55 13.14 -19.33
CA VAL A 267 -6.70 12.62 -20.08
C VAL A 267 -6.23 11.83 -21.30
N LEU A 268 -6.84 10.67 -21.53
CA LEU A 268 -6.77 9.94 -22.79
C LEU A 268 -8.16 9.86 -23.40
N ILE A 269 -8.26 10.16 -24.69
CA ILE A 269 -9.45 9.89 -25.50
C ILE A 269 -9.02 9.05 -26.69
N ALA A 270 -9.71 7.94 -26.93
CA ALA A 270 -9.44 7.05 -28.03
C ALA A 270 -10.72 6.80 -28.83
N VAL A 271 -10.64 6.89 -30.16
CA VAL A 271 -11.78 6.63 -31.06
C VAL A 271 -11.32 5.70 -32.18
N SER A 272 -12.05 4.61 -32.38
CA SER A 272 -11.90 3.73 -33.54
C SER A 272 -13.01 4.00 -34.55
N ALA A 273 -12.69 4.00 -35.85
CA ALA A 273 -13.67 4.21 -36.91
C ALA A 273 -13.32 3.42 -38.18
N ALA A 274 -14.30 3.18 -39.05
CA ALA A 274 -14.09 2.58 -40.37
C ALA A 274 -13.11 3.40 -41.23
N HIS A 275 -13.13 4.73 -41.09
CA HIS A 275 -12.29 5.65 -41.87
C HIS A 275 -11.64 6.71 -40.99
N ARG A 276 -10.38 7.04 -41.29
CA ARG A 276 -9.54 7.98 -40.50
C ARG A 276 -10.19 9.35 -40.25
N HIS A 277 -10.94 9.88 -41.22
CA HIS A 277 -11.54 11.22 -41.11
C HIS A 277 -12.51 11.32 -39.93
N GLU A 278 -13.42 10.35 -39.79
CA GLU A 278 -14.37 10.30 -38.68
C GLU A 278 -13.67 10.11 -37.33
N ALA A 279 -12.61 9.28 -37.26
CA ALA A 279 -11.84 9.10 -36.04
C ALA A 279 -11.16 10.40 -35.56
N PHE A 280 -10.58 11.19 -36.47
CA PHE A 280 -9.97 12.48 -36.14
C PHE A 280 -11.02 13.51 -35.69
N GLU A 281 -12.10 13.68 -36.46
CA GLU A 281 -13.16 14.65 -36.14
C GLU A 281 -13.87 14.32 -34.81
N ALA A 282 -14.22 13.05 -34.60
CA ALA A 282 -14.85 12.58 -33.36
C ALA A 282 -13.92 12.75 -32.15
N CYS A 283 -12.63 12.40 -32.27
CA CYS A 283 -11.67 12.53 -31.17
C CYS A 283 -11.41 14.00 -30.81
N LYS A 284 -11.30 14.90 -31.82
CA LYS A 284 -11.24 16.35 -31.59
C LYS A 284 -12.51 16.86 -30.90
N HIS A 285 -13.68 16.48 -31.39
CA HIS A 285 -14.95 16.89 -30.81
C HIS A 285 -15.11 16.41 -29.36
N ALA A 286 -14.63 15.20 -29.04
CA ALA A 286 -14.62 14.65 -27.70
C ALA A 286 -13.83 15.51 -26.72
N ILE A 287 -12.56 15.83 -27.01
CA ILE A 287 -11.72 16.62 -26.09
C ILE A 287 -12.24 18.06 -25.95
N ASP A 288 -12.68 18.67 -27.05
CA ASP A 288 -13.23 20.03 -27.02
C ASP A 288 -14.49 20.09 -26.15
N THR A 289 -15.34 19.05 -26.20
CA THR A 289 -16.59 19.00 -25.44
C THR A 289 -16.36 18.61 -23.99
N LEU A 290 -15.48 17.65 -23.72
CA LEU A 290 -15.06 17.25 -22.36
C LEU A 290 -14.61 18.47 -21.55
N LYS A 291 -13.73 19.30 -22.14
CA LYS A 291 -13.24 20.55 -21.51
C LYS A 291 -14.32 21.59 -21.20
N ARG A 292 -15.52 21.49 -21.78
CA ARG A 292 -16.64 22.42 -21.55
C ARG A 292 -17.70 21.88 -20.60
N THR A 293 -17.89 20.55 -20.53
CA THR A 293 -19.08 19.95 -19.89
C THR A 293 -18.79 18.94 -18.77
N VAL A 294 -17.56 18.43 -18.67
CA VAL A 294 -17.19 17.41 -17.69
C VAL A 294 -16.63 18.10 -16.43
N PRO A 295 -17.23 17.87 -15.23
CA PRO A 295 -16.82 18.53 -13.98
C PRO A 295 -15.52 17.93 -13.42
N VAL A 296 -14.40 18.44 -13.94
CA VAL A 296 -13.03 18.16 -13.51
C VAL A 296 -12.33 19.50 -13.30
N TRP A 297 -11.67 19.64 -12.15
CA TRP A 297 -10.91 20.83 -11.77
C TRP A 297 -9.42 20.50 -11.72
N LYS A 298 -8.60 21.52 -12.03
CA LYS A 298 -7.14 21.41 -12.06
C LYS A 298 -6.53 22.50 -11.17
N LYS A 299 -5.63 22.08 -10.30
CA LYS A 299 -4.76 22.93 -9.50
C LYS A 299 -3.34 22.88 -10.08
N GLU A 300 -2.76 24.04 -10.32
CA GLU A 300 -1.37 24.19 -10.76
C GLU A 300 -0.50 24.53 -9.56
N HIS A 301 0.55 23.74 -9.31
CA HIS A 301 1.53 24.01 -8.25
C HIS A 301 2.83 24.51 -8.87
N PHE A 302 3.27 25.68 -8.41
CA PHE A 302 4.46 26.40 -8.86
C PHE A 302 5.56 26.35 -7.78
N GLU A 303 6.65 27.10 -7.96
CA GLU A 303 7.65 27.28 -6.90
C GLU A 303 7.16 28.16 -5.74
N ASP A 304 6.36 29.16 -6.09
CA ASP A 304 5.95 30.31 -5.28
C ASP A 304 4.50 30.23 -4.76
N GLY A 305 3.73 29.20 -5.16
CA GLY A 305 2.36 29.00 -4.71
C GLY A 305 1.57 28.00 -5.54
N GLU A 306 0.24 28.05 -5.40
CA GLU A 306 -0.71 27.16 -6.06
C GLU A 306 -1.94 27.93 -6.55
N VAL A 307 -2.51 27.53 -7.70
CA VAL A 307 -3.65 28.21 -8.34
C VAL A 307 -4.66 27.20 -8.88
N TRP A 308 -5.94 27.36 -8.55
CA TRP A 308 -7.03 26.64 -9.20
C TRP A 308 -7.37 27.28 -10.55
N VAL A 309 -7.24 26.50 -11.64
CA VAL A 309 -7.54 26.95 -13.00
C VAL A 309 -9.03 26.85 -13.27
N GLY A 310 -9.62 27.94 -13.77
CA GLY A 310 -11.06 28.03 -14.08
C GLY A 310 -11.96 28.54 -12.95
N LEU A 311 -11.40 28.85 -11.76
CA LEU A 311 -12.14 29.51 -10.66
C LEU A 311 -11.95 31.03 -10.61
N GLN A 312 -11.09 31.59 -11.47
CA GLN A 312 -11.02 33.04 -11.71
C GLN A 312 -12.07 33.41 -12.76
N GLY A 313 -13.25 33.80 -12.31
CA GLY A 313 -14.29 34.38 -13.18
C GLY A 313 -13.90 35.79 -13.61
N GLY A 314 -14.00 36.05 -14.93
CA GLY A 314 -13.66 37.31 -15.59
C GLY A 314 -13.74 37.14 -17.10
#